data_AF-A0A932VJT7-F1
#
_entry.id   AF-A0A932VJT7-F1
#
_cell.length_a   1.000
_cell.length_b   1.000
_cell.length_c   1.000
_cell.angle_alpha   90.00
_cell.angle_beta   90.00
_cell.angle_gamma   90.00
#
_symmetry.space_group_name_H-M   'P 1'
#
loop_
_entity.id
_entity.type
_entity.pdbx_description
1 polymer ?
#
loop_
_entity_poly.entity_id
_entity_poly.type
_entity_poly.pdbx_seq_one_letter_code
_entity_poly.pdbx_strand_id
1 'polypeptide(L)'
;MKYTDVRKQEIYDWFKEGFVEPEVCDPTGSPESGYQYSCGGPYFAKDIVRAQFSGKYPDDVVNEVIRDLEAESTEWARRKVPA
;
A
#
# COMPACT_ATOMS: atom_id res chain seq x y z
N MET A 1 8.60 -8.05 11.94
CA MET A 1 7.22 -8.52 12.17
C MET A 1 6.49 -7.43 12.95
N LYS A 2 5.51 -6.77 12.35
CA LYS A 2 4.75 -5.65 12.92
C LYS A 2 3.59 -6.13 13.80
N TYR A 3 2.97 -7.25 13.45
CA TYR A 3 1.82 -7.82 14.16
C TYR A 3 2.15 -9.18 14.77
N THR A 4 1.56 -9.47 15.93
CA THR A 4 1.55 -10.82 16.52
C THR A 4 0.49 -11.72 15.87
N ASP A 5 -0.56 -11.13 15.30
CA ASP A 5 -1.55 -11.84 14.50
C ASP A 5 -0.99 -12.12 13.10
N VAL A 6 -0.85 -13.41 12.76
CA VAL A 6 -0.30 -13.86 11.47
C VAL A 6 -1.10 -13.34 10.28
N ARG A 7 -2.42 -13.17 10.40
CA ARG A 7 -3.25 -12.71 9.28
C ARG A 7 -2.96 -11.24 9.00
N LYS A 8 -2.85 -10.42 10.05
CA LYS A 8 -2.45 -9.02 9.93
C LYS A 8 -1.06 -8.89 9.33
N GLN A 9 -0.13 -9.73 9.78
CA GLN A 9 1.23 -9.75 9.24
C GLN A 9 1.25 -10.12 7.76
N GLU A 10 0.51 -11.15 7.33
CA GLU A 10 0.42 -11.56 5.92
C GLU A 10 -0.12 -10.42 5.04
N ILE A 11 -1.20 -9.76 5.46
CA ILE A 11 -1.78 -8.62 4.71
C ILE A 11 -0.75 -7.49 4.57
N TYR A 12 -0.08 -7.16 5.68
CA TYR A 12 0.87 -6.06 5.72
C TYR A 12 2.11 -6.34 4.86
N ASP A 13 2.73 -7.52 4.98
CA ASP A 13 3.88 -7.90 4.15
C ASP A 13 3.51 -7.90 2.67
N TRP A 14 2.40 -8.55 2.29
CA TRP A 14 1.94 -8.58 0.91
C TRP A 14 1.76 -7.16 0.33
N PHE A 15 1.20 -6.24 1.12
CA PHE A 15 1.02 -4.86 0.69
C PHE A 15 2.36 -4.13 0.53
N LYS A 16 3.27 -4.24 1.52
CA LYS A 16 4.60 -3.60 1.46
C LYS A 16 5.54 -4.25 0.44
N GLU A 17 5.25 -5.46 -0.03
CA GLU A 17 5.95 -6.09 -1.14
C GLU A 17 5.52 -5.52 -2.50
N GLY A 18 4.21 -5.27 -2.68
CA GLY A 18 3.63 -4.79 -3.93
C GLY A 18 3.56 -3.27 -4.08
N PHE A 19 3.58 -2.53 -2.96
CA PHE A 19 3.35 -1.09 -2.92
C PHE A 19 4.40 -0.37 -2.10
N VAL A 20 4.68 0.86 -2.50
CA VAL A 20 5.62 1.78 -1.84
C VAL A 20 5.02 3.17 -1.78
N GLU A 21 5.58 4.01 -0.93
CA GLU A 21 5.22 5.42 -0.89
C GLU A 21 5.59 6.07 -2.23
N PRO A 22 4.78 7.00 -2.75
CA PRO A 22 4.97 7.58 -4.08
C PRO A 22 6.35 8.25 -4.22
N GLU A 23 6.85 8.88 -3.15
CA GLU A 23 8.19 9.47 -3.09
C GLU A 23 9.33 8.45 -3.27
N VAL A 24 9.13 7.20 -2.86
CA VAL A 24 10.12 6.13 -3.00
C VAL A 24 10.16 5.62 -4.45
N CYS A 25 9.02 5.64 -5.14
CA CYS A 25 8.95 5.12 -6.50
C CYS A 25 9.53 6.07 -7.56
N ASP A 26 9.35 7.37 -7.38
CA ASP A 26 9.96 8.40 -8.22
C ASP A 26 10.63 9.47 -7.34
N PRO A 27 11.86 9.23 -6.86
CA PRO A 27 12.58 10.17 -6.01
C PRO A 27 12.97 11.46 -6.74
N THR A 28 12.86 11.47 -8.08
CA THR A 28 13.12 12.62 -8.94
C THR A 28 11.88 13.46 -9.25
N GLY A 29 10.72 13.10 -8.69
CA GLY A 29 9.44 13.77 -8.93
C GLY A 29 9.45 15.22 -8.46
N SER A 30 9.95 16.13 -9.31
CA SER A 30 9.81 17.58 -9.09
C SER A 30 8.32 17.95 -9.10
N PRO A 31 7.84 18.78 -8.15
CA PRO A 31 6.44 19.24 -8.10
C PRO A 31 6.01 20.04 -9.36
N GLU A 32 6.98 20.44 -10.19
CA GLU A 32 6.77 21.20 -11.44
C GLU A 32 6.54 20.32 -12.67
N SER A 33 6.85 19.01 -12.57
CA SER A 33 6.59 18.07 -13.65
C SER A 33 5.29 17.36 -13.30
N GLY A 34 4.19 17.72 -13.96
CA GLY A 34 2.82 17.22 -13.69
C GLY A 34 2.58 15.72 -13.88
N TYR A 35 3.63 14.90 -13.73
CA TYR A 35 3.65 13.46 -13.79
C TYR A 35 4.00 12.87 -12.41
N GLN A 36 3.21 13.20 -11.37
CA GLN A 36 3.26 12.53 -10.06
C GLN A 36 2.96 11.01 -10.10
N TYR A 37 2.82 10.41 -11.30
CA TYR A 37 2.23 9.07 -11.48
C TYR A 37 3.00 8.17 -12.45
N SER A 38 4.30 8.38 -12.68
CA SER A 38 5.13 7.46 -13.50
C SER A 38 5.13 6.01 -13.00
N CYS A 39 4.68 5.75 -11.77
CA CYS A 39 4.57 4.43 -11.16
C CYS A 39 3.15 3.84 -11.11
N GLY A 40 2.15 4.55 -11.63
CA GLY A 40 0.74 4.21 -11.45
C GLY A 40 0.29 4.53 -10.03
N GLY A 41 -0.74 5.37 -9.92
CA GLY A 41 -1.24 5.91 -8.65
C GLY A 41 -1.98 7.23 -8.87
N PRO A 42 -2.53 7.84 -7.81
CA PRO A 42 -2.42 7.39 -6.43
C PRO A 42 -3.44 6.29 -6.13
N TYR A 43 -3.01 5.25 -5.39
CA TYR A 43 -3.91 4.22 -4.88
C TYR A 43 -4.11 4.38 -3.38
N PHE A 44 -5.32 4.10 -2.90
CA PHE A 44 -5.61 4.03 -1.48
C PHE A 44 -5.40 2.61 -0.96
N ALA A 45 -4.75 2.49 0.21
CA ALA A 45 -4.53 1.21 0.86
C ALA A 45 -5.84 0.44 1.07
N LYS A 46 -6.91 1.15 1.46
CA LYS A 46 -8.24 0.55 1.66
C LYS A 46 -8.75 -0.19 0.43
N ASP A 47 -8.63 0.40 -0.76
CA ASP A 47 -9.24 -0.14 -1.98
C ASP A 47 -8.49 -1.40 -2.42
N ILE A 48 -7.16 -1.35 -2.38
CA ILE A 48 -6.29 -2.47 -2.71
C ILE A 48 -6.51 -3.63 -1.73
N VAL A 49 -6.40 -3.36 -0.43
CA VAL A 49 -6.43 -4.40 0.59
C VAL A 49 -7.82 -5.03 0.68
N ARG A 50 -8.91 -4.25 0.60
CA ARG A 50 -10.26 -4.81 0.60
C ARG A 50 -10.54 -5.62 -0.66
N ALA A 51 -10.09 -5.18 -1.84
CA ALA A 51 -10.26 -5.97 -3.06
C ALA A 51 -9.59 -7.35 -2.97
N GLN A 52 -8.44 -7.44 -2.30
CA GLN A 52 -7.67 -8.67 -2.18
C GLN A 52 -8.10 -9.57 -1.01
N PHE A 53 -8.44 -9.00 0.14
CA PHE A 53 -8.63 -9.75 1.39
C PHE A 53 -10.05 -9.72 1.96
N SER A 54 -10.96 -8.91 1.39
CA SER A 54 -12.37 -8.96 1.82
C SER A 54 -12.93 -10.36 1.55
N GLY A 55 -13.53 -10.95 2.58
CA GLY A 55 -14.04 -12.33 2.55
C GLY A 55 -13.00 -13.42 2.82
N LYS A 56 -11.69 -13.15 2.70
CA LYS A 56 -10.61 -14.08 3.11
C LYS A 56 -10.35 -13.98 4.62
N TYR A 57 -10.38 -12.77 5.16
CA TYR A 57 -10.19 -12.50 6.59
C TYR A 57 -11.36 -11.67 7.17
N PRO A 58 -11.55 -11.70 8.50
CA PRO A 58 -12.54 -10.85 9.17
C PRO A 58 -12.30 -9.36 8.85
N ASP A 59 -13.38 -8.61 8.67
CA ASP A 59 -13.30 -7.19 8.29
C ASP A 59 -12.54 -6.36 9.34
N ASP A 60 -12.67 -6.68 10.63
CA ASP A 60 -11.90 -6.03 11.71
C ASP A 60 -10.37 -6.20 11.54
N VAL A 61 -9.94 -7.40 11.14
CA VAL A 61 -8.52 -7.71 10.91
C VAL A 61 -8.00 -6.90 9.73
N VAL A 62 -8.77 -6.88 8.63
CA VAL A 62 -8.44 -6.16 7.41
C VAL A 62 -8.40 -4.64 7.64
N ASN A 63 -9.42 -4.11 8.30
CA ASN A 63 -9.54 -2.68 8.58
C ASN A 63 -8.45 -2.16 9.51
N GLU A 64 -7.99 -2.95 10.48
CA GLU A 64 -6.88 -2.53 11.35
C GLU A 64 -5.59 -2.34 10.54
N VAL A 65 -5.27 -3.28 9.65
CA VAL A 65 -4.09 -3.14 8.78
C VAL A 65 -4.23 -1.96 7.82
N ILE A 66 -5.43 -1.75 7.26
CA ILE A 66 -5.70 -0.57 6.40
C ILE A 66 -5.44 0.72 7.17
N ARG A 67 -5.94 0.85 8.41
CA ARG A 67 -5.73 2.06 9.23
C ARG A 67 -4.25 2.31 9.50
N ASP A 68 -3.48 1.26 9.79
CA ASP A 68 -2.03 1.37 9.96
C ASP A 68 -1.34 1.86 8.69
N LEU A 69 -1.69 1.29 7.53
CA LEU A 69 -1.15 1.71 6.24
C LEU A 69 -1.54 3.15 5.91
N GLU A 70 -2.79 3.55 6.11
CA GLU A 70 -3.23 4.94 5.88
C GLU A 70 -2.62 5.93 6.86
N ALA A 71 -2.22 5.48 8.06
CA ALA A 71 -1.46 6.29 9.01
C ALA A 71 0.03 6.44 8.62
N GLU A 72 0.60 5.45 7.93
CA GLU A 72 1.96 5.55 7.36
C GLU A 72 1.98 6.47 6.14
N SER A 73 1.04 6.30 5.21
CA SER A 73 0.95 7.11 4.00
C SER A 73 -0.48 7.13 3.46
N THR A 74 -0.96 8.31 3.07
CA THR A 74 -2.31 8.50 2.51
C THR A 74 -2.43 7.99 1.08
N GLU A 75 -1.30 7.91 0.37
CA GLU A 75 -1.23 7.55 -1.04
C GLU A 75 -0.13 6.52 -1.25
N TRP A 76 -0.40 5.57 -2.14
CA TRP A 76 0.51 4.48 -2.45
C TRP A 76 0.72 4.36 -3.96
N ALA A 77 1.95 4.05 -4.34
CA ALA A 77 2.34 3.74 -5.70
C ALA A 77 2.63 2.24 -5.83
N ARG A 78 2.35 1.68 -7.01
CA ARG A 78 2.71 0.29 -7.28
C ARG A 78 4.24 0.21 -7.38
N ARG A 79 4.83 -0.74 -6.66
CA ARG A 79 6.27 -1.01 -6.80
C ARG A 79 6.54 -1.48 -8.23
N LYS A 80 7.43 -0.78 -8.93
CA LYS A 80 7.98 -1.30 -10.19
C LYS A 80 8.86 -2.49 -9.85
N VAL A 81 8.45 -3.69 -10.27
CA VAL A 81 9.36 -4.82 -10.30
C VAL A 81 10.41 -4.50 -11.37
N PRO A 82 11.72 -4.54 -11.08
CA PRO A 82 12.71 -4.45 -12.15
C PRO A 82 12.43 -5.58 -13.15
N ALA A 83 12.32 -5.21 -14.43
CA ALA A 83 12.09 -6.14 -15.53
C ALA A 83 13.24 -7.14 -15.68
#